data_AF-A0A238YUT9-F1
#
_entry.id   AF-A0A238YUT9-F1
#
_cell.length_a   1.000
_cell.length_b   1.000
_cell.length_c   1.000
_cell.angle_alpha   90.00
_cell.angle_beta   90.00
_cell.angle_gamma   90.00
#
_symmetry.space_group_name_H-M   'P 1'
#
loop_
_entity.id
_entity.type
_entity.pdbx_description
1 polymer ?
#
loop_
_entity_poly.entity_id
_entity_poly.type
_entity_poly.pdbx_seq_one_letter_code
_entity_poly.pdbx_strand_id
1 'polypeptide(L)'
;MYKSIDYKFTISLMFNTLFLIFFLYLIIKVITVDNDEFKNITLFPQGKVNDTSLLLNLSNYDTLALDNFPFKVYLEKANLQESKDLNHDLINLQEITKNDFLSNNVFIKALTSELYPKIWSTNLDTINQIANWVDKLDFKDNSVKESIEIYWYNQITNHLSAEAKKQPNSKYGFKYRYLAQRCIQKKYFPNTGNSTFEKVLLNIIDQRWLYMLKRFWYSTPWICKIFILLIAASLSLLSFFGIKYLKSHNLKSLLKIKSND
;
A
#
# COMPACT_ATOMS: atom_id res chain seq x y z
N MET A 1 37.98 33.34 -48.50
CA MET A 1 37.36 34.14 -47.43
C MET A 1 36.36 33.24 -46.69
N TYR A 2 36.78 32.61 -45.59
CA TYR A 2 35.90 31.73 -44.81
C TYR A 2 34.86 32.56 -44.07
N LYS A 3 33.57 32.33 -44.34
CA LYS A 3 32.47 32.86 -43.53
C LYS A 3 32.65 32.32 -42.10
N SER A 4 32.91 33.20 -41.13
CA SER A 4 32.99 32.80 -39.73
C SER A 4 31.66 32.15 -39.33
N ILE A 5 31.71 30.88 -38.95
CA ILE A 5 30.56 30.18 -38.39
C ILE A 5 30.15 30.92 -37.13
N ASP A 6 28.88 31.33 -37.08
CA ASP A 6 28.35 32.12 -35.98
C ASP A 6 28.13 31.23 -34.76
N TYR A 7 28.99 31.41 -33.75
CA TYR A 7 29.00 30.62 -32.52
C TYR A 7 27.64 30.53 -31.82
N LYS A 8 26.78 31.55 -31.94
CA LYS A 8 25.41 31.53 -31.37
C LYS A 8 24.49 30.54 -32.07
N PHE A 9 24.64 30.40 -33.39
CA PHE A 9 23.90 29.41 -34.17
C PHE A 9 24.36 28.00 -33.81
N THR A 10 25.67 27.80 -33.64
CA THR A 10 26.24 26.51 -33.23
C THR A 10 25.76 26.12 -31.82
N ILE A 11 25.78 27.04 -30.85
CA ILE A 11 25.30 26.80 -29.48
C ILE A 11 23.81 26.46 -29.47
N SER A 12 22.99 27.19 -30.24
CA SER A 12 21.55 26.90 -30.39
C SER A 12 21.29 25.51 -30.96
N LEU A 13 22.02 25.15 -32.02
CA LEU A 13 21.90 23.86 -32.66
C LEU A 13 22.29 22.74 -31.68
N MET A 14 23.39 22.92 -30.95
CA MET A 14 23.85 21.98 -29.93
C MET A 14 22.85 21.83 -28.78
N PHE A 15 22.21 22.91 -28.33
CA PHE A 15 21.20 22.84 -27.27
C PHE A 15 19.94 22.10 -27.74
N ASN A 16 19.45 22.39 -28.95
CA ASN A 16 18.29 21.71 -29.52
C ASN A 16 18.57 20.22 -29.79
N THR A 17 19.76 19.86 -30.27
CA THR A 17 20.14 18.45 -30.46
C THR A 17 20.27 17.72 -29.13
N LEU A 18 20.87 18.33 -28.10
CA LEU A 18 20.94 17.76 -26.75
C LEU A 18 19.54 17.57 -26.15
N PHE A 19 18.64 18.54 -26.33
CA PHE A 19 17.26 18.43 -25.88
C PHE A 19 16.51 17.29 -26.58
N LEU A 20 16.67 17.14 -27.90
CA LEU A 20 16.07 16.04 -28.66
C LEU A 20 16.62 14.68 -28.25
N ILE A 21 17.95 14.57 -28.05
CA ILE A 21 18.61 13.34 -27.58
C ILE A 21 18.10 12.97 -26.19
N PHE A 22 18.01 13.94 -25.27
CA PHE A 22 17.48 13.74 -23.93
C PHE A 22 16.00 13.30 -23.95
N PHE A 23 15.18 13.92 -24.81
CA PHE A 23 13.78 13.57 -24.96
C PHE A 23 13.58 12.16 -25.54
N LEU A 24 14.36 11.80 -26.57
CA LEU A 24 14.40 10.43 -27.12
C LEU A 24 14.85 9.42 -26.08
N TYR A 25 15.88 9.74 -25.30
CA TYR A 25 16.36 8.91 -24.20
C TYR A 25 15.25 8.68 -23.15
N LEU A 26 14.50 9.71 -22.77
CA LEU A 26 13.36 9.57 -21.86
C LEU A 26 12.27 8.66 -22.44
N ILE A 27 11.92 8.81 -23.72
CA ILE A 27 10.95 7.93 -24.39
C ILE A 27 11.43 6.48 -24.37
N ILE A 28 12.69 6.24 -24.74
CA ILE A 28 13.29 4.90 -24.74
C ILE A 28 13.27 4.31 -23.33
N LYS A 29 13.63 5.08 -22.30
CA LYS A 29 13.58 4.63 -20.90
C LYS A 29 12.14 4.31 -20.46
N VAL A 30 11.17 5.13 -20.84
CA VAL A 30 9.76 4.87 -20.53
C VAL A 30 9.26 3.56 -21.17
N ILE A 31 9.71 3.26 -22.40
CA ILE A 31 9.32 2.04 -23.14
C ILE A 31 10.05 0.80 -22.62
N THR A 32 11.35 0.92 -22.32
CA THR A 32 12.23 -0.21 -21.99
C THR A 32 12.28 -0.57 -20.50
N VAL A 33 11.72 0.27 -19.63
CA VAL A 33 11.61 -0.04 -18.21
C VAL A 33 10.82 -1.34 -18.04
N ASP A 34 11.46 -2.33 -17.44
CA ASP A 34 11.09 -3.74 -17.50
C ASP A 34 9.85 -4.03 -16.64
N ASN A 35 8.88 -4.80 -17.15
CA ASN A 35 7.61 -5.04 -16.44
C ASN A 35 7.78 -5.86 -15.14
N ASP A 36 8.92 -6.51 -14.93
CA ASP A 36 9.15 -7.35 -13.76
C ASP A 36 9.52 -6.55 -12.49
N GLU A 37 10.07 -5.32 -12.60
CA GLU A 37 10.09 -4.37 -11.47
C GLU A 37 8.68 -3.97 -11.01
N PHE A 38 7.66 -4.19 -11.85
CA PHE A 38 6.26 -3.79 -11.60
C PHE A 38 5.42 -4.89 -10.94
N LYS A 39 5.84 -6.16 -10.99
CA LYS A 39 5.15 -7.26 -10.30
C LYS A 39 5.29 -7.19 -8.78
N ASN A 40 6.37 -6.56 -8.30
CA ASN A 40 6.57 -6.30 -6.87
C ASN A 40 5.74 -5.11 -6.34
N ILE A 41 4.88 -4.52 -7.18
CA ILE A 41 3.92 -3.46 -6.81
C ILE A 41 2.51 -4.05 -6.67
N THR A 42 2.38 -5.27 -6.15
CA THR A 42 1.19 -5.60 -5.38
C THR A 42 1.20 -4.71 -4.14
N LEU A 43 0.40 -3.63 -4.21
CA LEU A 43 0.01 -2.80 -3.07
C LEU A 43 -0.49 -3.71 -1.96
N PHE A 44 0.43 -4.04 -1.04
CA PHE A 44 0.31 -5.11 -0.07
C PHE A 44 0.10 -6.48 -0.73
N PRO A 45 0.80 -7.55 -0.30
CA PRO A 45 0.28 -8.87 -0.57
C PRO A 45 -1.17 -8.84 -0.08
N GLN A 46 -2.13 -9.23 -0.92
CA GLN A 46 -3.44 -9.63 -0.40
C GLN A 46 -3.11 -10.77 0.55
N GLY A 47 -2.97 -10.43 1.85
CA GLY A 47 -2.63 -11.37 2.89
C GLY A 47 -3.61 -12.52 2.78
N LYS A 48 -3.13 -13.75 2.99
CA LYS A 48 -3.90 -14.99 2.96
C LYS A 48 -5.31 -14.78 3.53
N VAL A 49 -6.26 -14.42 2.67
CA VAL A 49 -7.67 -14.50 2.99
C VAL A 49 -8.00 -15.94 2.64
N ASN A 50 -8.45 -16.71 3.64
CA ASN A 50 -8.97 -18.08 3.54
C ASN A 50 -8.09 -19.23 4.05
N ASP A 51 -7.52 -19.12 5.25
CA ASP A 51 -7.31 -20.33 6.08
C ASP A 51 -8.18 -20.27 7.36
N THR A 52 -9.44 -19.82 7.22
CA THR A 52 -10.49 -20.16 8.20
C THR A 52 -10.81 -21.66 8.21
N SER A 53 -10.28 -22.41 7.24
CA SER A 53 -10.28 -23.88 7.17
C SER A 53 -9.75 -24.54 8.45
N LEU A 54 -8.80 -23.90 9.15
CA LEU A 54 -8.25 -24.41 10.41
C LEU A 54 -9.23 -24.30 11.59
N LEU A 55 -10.18 -23.36 11.54
CA LEU A 55 -11.20 -23.15 12.59
C LEU A 55 -12.54 -23.85 12.29
N LEU A 56 -12.74 -24.37 11.07
CA LEU A 56 -14.06 -24.83 10.59
C LEU A 56 -14.33 -26.34 10.73
N ASN A 57 -13.35 -27.16 11.13
CA ASN A 57 -13.54 -28.61 11.32
C ASN A 57 -13.96 -29.01 12.75
N LEU A 58 -14.55 -28.10 13.53
CA LEU A 58 -15.07 -28.37 14.87
C LEU A 58 -16.46 -29.01 14.87
N SER A 59 -17.15 -29.09 13.73
CA SER A 59 -18.50 -29.67 13.64
C SER A 59 -18.55 -31.19 13.85
N ASN A 60 -17.39 -31.86 13.85
CA ASN A 60 -17.29 -33.32 13.84
C ASN A 60 -16.83 -33.93 15.18
N TYR A 61 -16.66 -33.12 16.23
CA TYR A 61 -16.20 -33.59 17.55
C TYR A 61 -17.29 -33.50 18.61
N ASP A 62 -17.28 -34.46 19.54
CA ASP A 62 -18.29 -34.75 20.56
C ASP A 62 -18.97 -33.49 21.14
N THR A 63 -20.22 -33.27 20.73
CA THR A 63 -21.06 -32.15 21.15
C THR A 63 -21.31 -32.14 22.66
N LEU A 64 -21.20 -33.29 23.34
CA LEU A 64 -21.45 -33.44 24.78
C LEU A 64 -20.44 -32.69 25.67
N ALA A 65 -19.16 -32.62 25.30
CA ALA A 65 -18.17 -31.84 26.06
C ALA A 65 -18.30 -30.34 25.78
N LEU A 66 -18.71 -30.00 24.55
CA LEU A 66 -18.96 -28.64 24.10
C LEU A 66 -20.22 -28.06 24.79
N ASP A 67 -21.31 -28.82 24.85
CA ASP A 67 -22.59 -28.38 25.44
C ASP A 67 -22.54 -28.25 26.97
N ASN A 68 -21.63 -28.97 27.62
CA ASN A 68 -21.43 -28.94 29.08
C ASN A 68 -20.35 -27.96 29.55
N PHE A 69 -19.55 -27.39 28.64
CA PHE A 69 -18.57 -26.38 29.04
C PHE A 69 -19.29 -25.07 29.37
N PRO A 70 -19.17 -24.52 30.59
CA PRO A 70 -19.93 -23.35 31.00
C PRO A 70 -19.33 -22.06 30.40
N PHE A 71 -19.38 -21.93 29.07
CA PHE A 71 -18.85 -20.80 28.31
C PHE A 71 -19.32 -19.46 28.88
N LYS A 72 -20.57 -19.39 29.33
CA LYS A 72 -21.13 -18.16 29.91
C LYS A 72 -20.37 -17.72 31.17
N VAL A 73 -20.13 -18.65 32.10
CA VAL A 73 -19.41 -18.39 33.37
C VAL A 73 -17.92 -18.15 33.12
N TYR A 74 -17.33 -18.90 32.19
CA TYR A 74 -15.95 -18.75 31.79
C TYR A 74 -15.67 -17.35 31.22
N LEU A 75 -16.50 -16.92 30.27
CA LEU A 75 -16.36 -15.64 29.57
C LEU A 75 -16.71 -14.43 30.43
N GLU A 76 -17.54 -14.59 31.46
CA GLU A 76 -17.80 -13.52 32.44
C GLU A 76 -16.57 -13.21 33.30
N LYS A 77 -15.70 -14.21 33.54
CA LYS A 77 -14.43 -14.03 34.25
C LYS A 77 -13.27 -13.68 33.33
N ALA A 78 -13.25 -14.23 32.11
CA ALA A 78 -12.17 -14.09 31.13
C ALA A 78 -12.05 -12.70 30.47
N ASN A 79 -12.71 -11.67 30.99
CA ASN A 79 -12.69 -10.34 30.42
C ASN A 79 -11.28 -9.73 30.58
N LEU A 80 -10.41 -9.97 29.59
CA LEU A 80 -9.02 -9.52 29.47
C LEU A 80 -8.12 -9.94 30.65
N GLN A 81 -8.29 -11.17 31.16
CA GLN A 81 -7.41 -11.74 32.18
C GLN A 81 -5.95 -11.84 31.72
N GLU A 82 -5.03 -11.87 32.70
CA GLU A 82 -3.60 -12.09 32.44
C GLU A 82 -3.38 -13.47 31.82
N SER A 83 -2.33 -13.62 31.00
CA SER A 83 -2.01 -14.88 30.31
C SER A 83 -1.83 -16.07 31.26
N LYS A 84 -1.44 -15.81 32.52
CA LYS A 84 -1.27 -16.84 33.55
C LYS A 84 -2.58 -17.51 33.93
N ASP A 85 -3.65 -16.74 34.09
CA ASP A 85 -4.97 -17.26 34.47
C ASP A 85 -5.54 -18.12 33.32
N LEU A 86 -5.36 -17.65 32.09
CA LEU A 86 -5.77 -18.38 30.89
C LEU A 86 -5.01 -19.71 30.71
N ASN A 87 -3.72 -19.76 31.08
CA ASN A 87 -2.97 -21.03 31.09
C ASN A 87 -3.49 -22.00 32.14
N HIS A 88 -3.79 -21.51 33.35
CA HIS A 88 -4.35 -22.34 34.41
C HIS A 88 -5.70 -22.92 34.01
N ASP A 89 -6.55 -22.10 33.37
CA ASP A 89 -7.83 -22.55 32.84
C ASP A 89 -7.69 -23.61 31.76
N LEU A 90 -6.73 -23.44 30.83
CA LEU A 90 -6.45 -24.44 29.80
C LEU A 90 -5.99 -25.77 30.42
N ILE A 91 -5.13 -25.73 31.44
CA ILE A 91 -4.67 -26.92 32.17
C ILE A 91 -5.85 -27.63 32.83
N ASN A 92 -6.73 -26.90 33.52
CA ASN A 92 -7.92 -27.50 34.15
C ASN A 92 -8.83 -28.16 33.10
N LEU A 93 -8.96 -27.55 31.93
CA LEU A 93 -9.74 -28.10 30.82
C LEU A 93 -9.13 -29.40 30.29
N GLN A 94 -7.81 -29.45 30.19
CA GLN A 94 -7.04 -30.65 29.82
C GLN A 94 -7.22 -31.76 30.87
N GLU A 95 -7.20 -31.42 32.16
CA GLU A 95 -7.43 -32.38 33.24
C GLU A 95 -8.86 -32.97 33.23
N ILE A 96 -9.87 -32.14 32.95
CA ILE A 96 -11.28 -32.56 32.92
C ILE A 96 -11.56 -33.45 31.70
N THR A 97 -11.12 -33.02 30.51
CA THR A 97 -11.42 -33.74 29.26
C THR A 97 -10.50 -34.94 29.04
N LYS A 98 -9.32 -34.95 29.68
CA LYS A 98 -8.22 -35.92 29.44
C LYS A 98 -7.81 -36.01 27.96
N ASN A 99 -8.05 -34.94 27.20
CA ASN A 99 -7.75 -34.85 25.77
C ASN A 99 -7.30 -33.42 25.43
N ASP A 100 -6.00 -33.27 25.21
CA ASP A 100 -5.38 -31.97 24.93
C ASP A 100 -5.93 -31.32 23.66
N PHE A 101 -6.14 -32.10 22.60
CA PHE A 101 -6.66 -31.61 21.34
C PHE A 101 -8.09 -31.05 21.51
N LEU A 102 -8.96 -31.81 22.18
CA LEU A 102 -10.33 -31.35 22.46
C LEU A 102 -10.31 -30.09 23.35
N SER A 103 -9.46 -30.07 24.37
CA SER A 103 -9.34 -28.93 25.29
C SER A 103 -8.89 -27.66 24.59
N ASN A 104 -7.81 -27.76 23.82
CA ASN A 104 -7.26 -26.64 23.06
C ASN A 104 -8.33 -26.07 22.13
N ASN A 105 -9.09 -26.92 21.45
CA ASN A 105 -10.16 -26.51 20.55
C ASN A 105 -11.34 -25.82 21.25
N VAL A 106 -11.81 -26.38 22.37
CA VAL A 106 -12.87 -25.76 23.20
C VAL A 106 -12.40 -24.39 23.69
N PHE A 107 -11.14 -24.30 24.12
CA PHE A 107 -10.53 -23.08 24.63
C PHE A 107 -10.34 -22.01 23.54
N ILE A 108 -9.84 -22.40 22.37
CA ILE A 108 -9.75 -21.51 21.19
C ILE A 108 -11.14 -20.99 20.84
N LYS A 109 -12.15 -21.87 20.77
CA LYS A 109 -13.54 -21.46 20.48
C LYS A 109 -14.08 -20.46 21.51
N ALA A 110 -13.81 -20.70 22.79
CA ALA A 110 -14.19 -19.79 23.87
C ALA A 110 -13.57 -18.40 23.67
N LEU A 111 -12.25 -18.33 23.49
CA LEU A 111 -11.51 -17.07 23.37
C LEU A 111 -11.64 -16.37 22.00
N THR A 112 -12.31 -17.00 21.04
CA THR A 112 -12.55 -16.45 19.70
C THR A 112 -14.04 -16.22 19.46
N SER A 113 -14.76 -17.20 18.92
CA SER A 113 -16.14 -17.04 18.45
C SER A 113 -17.13 -16.69 19.56
N GLU A 114 -16.94 -17.20 20.77
CA GLU A 114 -17.86 -16.93 21.90
C GLU A 114 -17.55 -15.61 22.60
N LEU A 115 -16.27 -15.22 22.67
CA LEU A 115 -15.85 -13.95 23.25
C LEU A 115 -16.12 -12.76 22.31
N TYR A 116 -16.00 -12.97 21.00
CA TYR A 116 -16.22 -11.96 19.97
C TYR A 116 -17.49 -11.11 20.17
N PRO A 117 -18.71 -11.68 20.24
CA PRO A 117 -19.93 -10.88 20.38
C PRO A 117 -20.00 -10.09 21.69
N LYS A 118 -19.22 -10.44 22.72
CA LYS A 118 -19.23 -9.77 24.03
C LYS A 118 -18.32 -8.56 24.08
N ILE A 119 -17.14 -8.64 23.47
CA ILE A 119 -16.10 -7.61 23.59
C ILE A 119 -15.87 -6.83 22.28
N TRP A 120 -16.38 -7.33 21.16
CA TRP A 120 -16.20 -6.67 19.88
C TRP A 120 -16.94 -5.32 19.86
N SER A 121 -16.26 -4.32 19.32
CA SER A 121 -16.75 -2.95 19.24
C SER A 121 -16.27 -2.31 17.94
N THR A 122 -17.05 -1.34 17.45
CA THR A 122 -16.63 -0.50 16.32
C THR A 122 -15.63 0.59 16.74
N ASN A 123 -15.41 0.76 18.05
CA ASN A 123 -14.47 1.74 18.59
C ASN A 123 -13.01 1.24 18.47
N LEU A 124 -12.16 2.04 17.82
CA LEU A 124 -10.73 1.77 17.65
C LEU A 124 -9.97 1.61 18.98
N ASP A 125 -10.39 2.25 20.07
CA ASP A 125 -9.74 2.09 21.38
C ASP A 125 -9.96 0.69 21.96
N THR A 126 -11.18 0.17 21.86
CA THR A 126 -11.50 -1.20 22.28
C THR A 126 -10.77 -2.21 21.39
N ILE A 127 -10.74 -1.97 20.08
CA ILE A 127 -9.97 -2.80 19.14
C ILE A 127 -8.47 -2.81 19.50
N ASN A 128 -7.92 -1.68 19.91
CA ASN A 128 -6.54 -1.61 20.36
C ASN A 128 -6.29 -2.34 21.69
N GLN A 129 -7.24 -2.30 22.62
CA GLN A 129 -7.18 -3.11 23.84
C GLN A 129 -7.17 -4.61 23.52
N ILE A 130 -8.00 -5.05 22.57
CA ILE A 130 -8.01 -6.44 22.09
C ILE A 130 -6.66 -6.81 21.48
N ALA A 131 -6.11 -5.99 20.57
CA ALA A 131 -4.80 -6.25 19.97
C ALA A 131 -3.68 -6.34 21.03
N ASN A 132 -3.70 -5.45 22.03
CA ASN A 132 -2.77 -5.47 23.16
C ASN A 132 -2.90 -6.74 24.01
N TRP A 133 -4.12 -7.20 24.25
CA TRP A 133 -4.36 -8.42 24.99
C TRP A 133 -3.86 -9.64 24.21
N VAL A 134 -4.21 -9.75 22.93
CA VAL A 134 -3.75 -10.84 22.04
C VAL A 134 -2.22 -10.94 22.01
N ASP A 135 -1.53 -9.80 21.88
CA ASP A 135 -0.06 -9.78 21.84
C ASP A 135 0.60 -10.20 23.16
N LYS A 136 -0.10 -10.04 24.28
CA LYS A 136 0.37 -10.45 25.62
C LYS A 136 0.03 -11.91 25.94
N LEU A 137 -0.78 -12.58 25.11
CA LEU A 137 -1.06 -13.99 25.31
C LEU A 137 0.22 -14.79 25.16
N ASP A 138 0.45 -15.63 26.15
CA ASP A 138 1.58 -16.53 26.19
C ASP A 138 1.05 -17.87 26.68
N PHE A 139 1.06 -18.86 25.79
CA PHE A 139 0.57 -20.21 26.06
C PHE A 139 1.72 -21.18 25.88
N LYS A 140 1.74 -22.25 26.67
CA LYS A 140 2.74 -23.32 26.52
C LYS A 140 2.67 -23.96 25.13
N ASP A 141 1.47 -24.08 24.57
CA ASP A 141 1.24 -24.53 23.21
C ASP A 141 1.11 -23.34 22.25
N ASN A 142 2.10 -23.18 21.38
CA ASN A 142 2.14 -22.12 20.37
C ASN A 142 0.96 -22.20 19.39
N SER A 143 0.41 -23.39 19.13
CA SER A 143 -0.69 -23.56 18.18
C SER A 143 -1.99 -22.90 18.67
N VAL A 144 -2.24 -22.93 19.99
CA VAL A 144 -3.38 -22.27 20.63
C VAL A 144 -3.24 -20.76 20.49
N LYS A 145 -2.04 -20.23 20.81
CA LYS A 145 -1.73 -18.82 20.64
C LYS A 145 -1.92 -18.35 19.20
N GLU A 146 -1.34 -19.09 18.26
CA GLU A 146 -1.37 -18.74 16.83
C GLU A 146 -2.80 -18.74 16.29
N SER A 147 -3.63 -19.70 16.70
CA SER A 147 -5.04 -19.78 16.31
C SER A 147 -5.87 -18.58 16.81
N ILE A 148 -5.66 -18.19 18.07
CA ILE A 148 -6.32 -17.02 18.67
C ILE A 148 -5.84 -15.73 17.98
N GLU A 149 -4.52 -15.61 17.76
CA GLU A 149 -3.91 -14.45 17.09
C GLU A 149 -4.46 -14.29 15.67
N ILE A 150 -4.50 -15.38 14.88
CA ILE A 150 -5.07 -15.40 13.53
C ILE A 150 -6.51 -14.91 13.54
N TYR A 151 -7.34 -15.43 14.43
CA TYR A 151 -8.74 -15.05 14.49
C TYR A 151 -8.89 -13.54 14.74
N TRP A 152 -8.27 -13.02 15.80
CA TRP A 152 -8.46 -11.63 16.18
C TRP A 152 -7.83 -10.65 15.20
N TYR A 153 -6.61 -10.89 14.73
CA TYR A 153 -6.01 -9.99 13.74
C TYR A 153 -6.76 -10.00 12.41
N ASN A 154 -7.39 -11.12 12.01
CA ASN A 154 -8.30 -11.13 10.87
C ASN A 154 -9.52 -10.25 11.10
N GLN A 155 -10.16 -10.32 12.27
CA GLN A 155 -11.30 -9.45 12.60
C GLN A 155 -10.91 -7.97 12.57
N ILE A 156 -9.79 -7.62 13.20
CA ILE A 156 -9.27 -6.25 13.24
C ILE A 156 -8.96 -5.75 11.83
N THR A 157 -8.28 -6.56 11.02
CA THR A 157 -7.90 -6.22 9.65
C THR A 157 -9.12 -6.01 8.76
N ASN A 158 -10.13 -6.88 8.89
CA ASN A 158 -11.40 -6.76 8.16
C ASN A 158 -12.17 -5.49 8.57
N HIS A 159 -12.19 -5.18 9.87
CA HIS A 159 -12.82 -3.96 10.39
C HIS A 159 -12.15 -2.70 9.86
N LEU A 160 -10.82 -2.61 9.96
CA LEU A 160 -10.06 -1.48 9.42
C LEU A 160 -10.31 -1.31 7.92
N SER A 161 -10.32 -2.41 7.17
CA SER A 161 -10.63 -2.40 5.74
C SER A 161 -12.05 -1.88 5.45
N ALA A 162 -13.04 -2.32 6.22
CA ALA A 162 -14.43 -1.88 6.09
C ALA A 162 -14.60 -0.41 6.48
N GLU A 163 -13.93 0.03 7.55
CA GLU A 163 -13.94 1.41 8.01
C GLU A 163 -13.33 2.35 6.96
N ALA A 164 -12.18 1.99 6.40
CA ALA A 164 -11.53 2.77 5.33
C ALA A 164 -12.37 2.82 4.04
N LYS A 165 -13.17 1.78 3.75
CA LYS A 165 -14.13 1.79 2.63
C LYS A 165 -15.31 2.71 2.90
N LYS A 166 -15.86 2.68 4.12
CA LYS A 166 -17.02 3.48 4.52
C LYS A 166 -16.67 4.96 4.69
N GLN A 167 -15.51 5.24 5.26
CA GLN A 167 -15.01 6.59 5.55
C GLN A 167 -13.53 6.69 5.14
N PRO A 168 -13.22 7.02 3.88
CA PRO A 168 -11.84 7.06 3.39
C PRO A 168 -10.89 7.95 4.20
N ASN A 169 -11.41 8.98 4.86
CA ASN A 169 -10.60 9.90 5.66
C ASN A 169 -10.15 9.30 7.00
N SER A 170 -10.84 8.27 7.53
CA SER A 170 -10.50 7.68 8.83
C SER A 170 -9.11 7.03 8.82
N LYS A 171 -8.67 6.54 7.64
CA LYS A 171 -7.36 5.88 7.48
C LYS A 171 -6.15 6.78 7.78
N TYR A 172 -6.35 8.10 7.77
CA TYR A 172 -5.30 9.07 8.10
C TYR A 172 -5.22 9.38 9.60
N GLY A 173 -6.22 8.98 10.38
CA GLY A 173 -6.24 9.14 11.83
C GLY A 173 -5.10 8.37 12.48
N PHE A 174 -4.53 8.94 13.55
CA PHE A 174 -3.42 8.33 14.29
C PHE A 174 -3.76 6.91 14.77
N LYS A 175 -4.93 6.73 15.38
CA LYS A 175 -5.39 5.43 15.91
C LYS A 175 -5.49 4.36 14.82
N TYR A 176 -6.07 4.72 13.67
CA TYR A 176 -6.17 3.82 12.53
C TYR A 176 -4.77 3.42 12.04
N ARG A 177 -3.89 4.40 11.81
CA ARG A 177 -2.52 4.15 11.30
C ARG A 177 -1.72 3.29 12.26
N TYR A 178 -1.85 3.54 13.57
CA TYR A 178 -1.22 2.74 14.61
C TYR A 178 -1.67 1.27 14.53
N LEU A 179 -2.97 1.02 14.48
CA LEU A 179 -3.52 -0.33 14.38
C LEU A 179 -3.16 -1.01 13.05
N ALA A 180 -3.26 -0.30 11.93
CA ALA A 180 -2.88 -0.81 10.63
C ALA A 180 -1.40 -1.20 10.58
N GLN A 181 -0.50 -0.37 11.14
CA GLN A 181 0.92 -0.68 11.23
C GLN A 181 1.18 -1.92 12.10
N ARG A 182 0.44 -2.06 13.20
CA ARG A 182 0.53 -3.24 14.07
C ARG A 182 0.11 -4.51 13.34
N CYS A 183 -1.02 -4.48 12.63
CA CYS A 183 -1.45 -5.59 11.78
C CYS A 183 -0.37 -5.94 10.74
N ILE A 184 0.21 -4.93 10.08
CA ILE A 184 1.28 -5.12 9.09
C ILE A 184 2.52 -5.80 9.70
N GLN A 185 2.93 -5.39 10.90
CA GLN A 185 4.04 -6.03 11.63
C GLN A 185 3.75 -7.51 11.91
N LYS A 186 2.49 -7.86 12.16
CA LYS A 186 2.01 -9.24 12.31
C LYS A 186 1.67 -9.94 10.98
N LYS A 187 1.98 -9.32 9.83
CA LYS A 187 1.70 -9.83 8.47
C LYS A 187 0.21 -9.93 8.10
N TYR A 188 -0.65 -9.16 8.78
CA TYR A 188 -2.05 -8.96 8.41
C TYR A 188 -2.22 -7.60 7.75
N PHE A 189 -2.61 -7.60 6.47
CA PHE A 189 -2.61 -6.38 5.67
C PHE A 189 -4.04 -5.86 5.48
N PRO A 190 -4.41 -4.74 6.12
CA PRO A 190 -5.73 -4.15 5.89
C PRO A 190 -5.82 -3.67 4.44
N ASN A 191 -6.91 -4.02 3.77
CA ASN A 191 -7.20 -3.58 2.42
C ASN A 191 -7.73 -2.15 2.44
N THR A 192 -6.83 -1.20 2.71
CA THR A 192 -7.06 0.22 2.50
C THR A 192 -6.91 0.50 1.02
N GLY A 193 -8.00 0.44 0.27
CA GLY A 193 -7.99 0.87 -1.12
C GLY A 193 -7.44 2.30 -1.21
N ASN A 194 -6.28 2.47 -1.86
CA ASN A 194 -5.75 3.80 -2.13
C ASN A 194 -6.61 4.45 -3.23
N SER A 195 -7.05 5.69 -3.00
CA SER A 195 -7.70 6.46 -4.06
C SER A 195 -6.73 6.69 -5.23
N THR A 196 -7.25 6.97 -6.42
CA THR A 196 -6.42 7.24 -7.61
C THR A 196 -5.42 8.38 -7.34
N PHE A 197 -5.85 9.40 -6.59
CA PHE A 197 -5.01 10.51 -6.18
C PHE A 197 -3.90 10.09 -5.22
N GLU A 198 -4.22 9.29 -4.20
CA GLU A 198 -3.21 8.77 -3.26
C GLU A 198 -2.17 7.88 -3.96
N LYS A 199 -2.58 7.09 -4.95
CA LYS A 199 -1.65 6.31 -5.76
C LYS A 199 -0.68 7.21 -6.52
N VAL A 200 -1.15 8.35 -7.01
CA VAL A 200 -0.28 9.35 -7.66
C VAL A 200 0.66 9.97 -6.62
N LEU A 201 0.13 10.39 -5.47
CA LEU A 201 0.91 11.02 -4.41
C LEU A 201 2.00 10.11 -3.81
N LEU A 202 1.68 8.84 -3.57
CA LEU A 202 2.66 7.84 -3.11
C LEU A 202 3.76 7.61 -4.14
N ASN A 203 3.42 7.57 -5.43
CA ASN A 203 4.43 7.44 -6.49
C ASN A 203 5.31 8.70 -6.64
N ILE A 204 4.78 9.89 -6.31
CA ILE A 204 5.56 11.13 -6.24
C ILE A 204 6.54 11.08 -5.05
N ILE A 205 6.06 10.69 -3.87
CA ILE A 205 6.87 10.60 -2.64
C ILE A 205 8.00 9.57 -2.79
N ASP A 206 7.69 8.40 -3.35
CA ASP A 206 8.67 7.34 -3.62
C ASP A 206 9.60 7.66 -4.82
N GLN A 207 9.52 8.87 -5.39
CA GLN A 207 10.30 9.31 -6.54
C GLN A 207 10.18 8.39 -7.78
N ARG A 208 9.05 7.67 -7.92
CA ARG A 208 8.79 6.72 -9.02
C ARG A 208 8.28 7.44 -10.27
N TRP A 209 9.01 8.45 -10.71
CA TRP A 209 8.66 9.29 -11.87
C TRP A 209 8.53 8.48 -13.16
N LEU A 210 9.40 7.49 -13.36
CA LEU A 210 9.35 6.61 -14.53
C LEU A 210 8.08 5.75 -14.56
N TYR A 211 7.60 5.26 -13.41
CA TYR A 211 6.32 4.53 -13.31
C TYR A 211 5.14 5.42 -13.71
N MET A 212 5.11 6.65 -13.20
CA MET A 212 4.03 7.59 -13.51
C MET A 212 4.04 8.00 -14.98
N LEU A 213 5.21 8.27 -15.55
CA LEU A 213 5.37 8.59 -16.97
C LEU A 213 5.01 7.41 -17.88
N LYS A 214 5.40 6.18 -17.52
CA LYS A 214 5.03 4.97 -18.25
C LYS A 214 3.52 4.76 -18.21
N ARG A 215 2.90 4.82 -17.04
CA ARG A 215 1.45 4.69 -16.90
C ARG A 215 0.71 5.79 -17.66
N PHE A 216 1.16 7.04 -17.56
CA PHE A 216 0.64 8.15 -18.36
C PHE A 216 0.76 7.84 -19.86
N TRP A 217 1.93 7.42 -20.33
CA TRP A 217 2.16 7.11 -21.74
C TRP A 217 1.28 5.96 -22.25
N TYR A 218 1.05 4.91 -21.46
CA TYR A 218 0.19 3.80 -21.87
C TYR A 218 -1.30 4.13 -21.79
N SER A 219 -1.74 4.90 -20.79
CA SER A 219 -3.15 5.31 -20.63
C SER A 219 -3.56 6.45 -21.56
N THR A 220 -2.60 7.18 -22.12
CA THR A 220 -2.87 8.33 -22.99
C THR A 220 -3.19 7.87 -24.42
N PRO A 221 -4.30 8.34 -25.03
CA PRO A 221 -4.65 8.04 -26.41
C PRO A 221 -3.57 8.48 -27.40
N TRP A 222 -3.49 7.81 -28.55
CA TRP A 222 -2.51 8.11 -29.61
C TRP A 222 -2.54 9.57 -30.09
N ILE A 223 -3.72 10.20 -30.15
CA ILE A 223 -3.89 11.63 -30.50
C ILE A 223 -3.17 12.55 -29.51
N CYS A 224 -3.25 12.28 -28.22
CA CYS A 224 -2.56 13.08 -27.20
C CYS A 224 -1.04 12.92 -27.30
N LYS A 225 -0.54 11.75 -27.69
CA LYS A 225 0.90 11.53 -27.97
C LYS A 225 1.38 12.37 -29.15
N ILE A 226 0.58 12.41 -30.22
CA ILE A 226 0.86 13.26 -31.39
C ILE A 226 0.86 14.74 -30.97
N PHE A 227 -0.08 15.16 -30.13
CA PHE A 227 -0.14 16.53 -29.64
C PHE A 227 1.10 16.92 -28.80
N ILE A 228 1.56 16.03 -27.92
CA ILE A 228 2.80 16.23 -27.15
C ILE A 228 4.01 16.34 -28.09
N LEU A 229 4.08 15.50 -29.13
CA LEU A 229 5.15 15.58 -30.14
C LEU A 229 5.08 16.88 -30.94
N LEU A 230 3.88 17.34 -31.30
CA LEU A 230 3.68 18.62 -32.00
C LEU A 230 4.08 19.82 -31.13
N ILE A 231 3.79 19.79 -29.83
CA ILE A 231 4.23 20.83 -28.89
C ILE A 231 5.77 20.81 -28.76
N ALA A 232 6.38 19.64 -28.62
CA ALA A 232 7.84 19.52 -28.55
C ALA A 232 8.50 20.02 -29.85
N ALA A 233 7.92 19.67 -31.00
CA ALA A 233 8.37 20.14 -32.30
C ALA A 233 8.20 21.67 -32.44
N SER A 234 7.06 22.24 -32.02
CA SER A 234 6.83 23.69 -32.10
C SER A 234 7.77 24.48 -31.20
N LEU A 235 8.03 23.99 -29.97
CA LEU A 235 9.01 24.59 -29.05
C LEU A 235 10.43 24.57 -29.64
N SER A 236 10.85 23.46 -30.26
CA SER A 236 12.16 23.39 -30.93
C SER A 236 12.25 24.27 -32.18
N LEU A 237 11.15 24.45 -32.92
CA LEU A 237 11.11 25.38 -34.04
C LEU A 237 11.14 26.84 -33.57
N LEU A 238 10.40 27.18 -32.51
CA LEU A 238 10.41 28.52 -31.93
C LEU A 238 11.80 28.91 -31.41
N SER A 239 12.53 27.99 -30.76
CA SER A 239 13.91 28.25 -30.34
C SER A 239 14.84 28.49 -31.54
N PHE A 240 14.67 27.72 -32.62
CA PHE A 240 15.46 27.87 -33.85
C PHE A 240 15.18 29.17 -34.61
N PHE A 241 13.90 29.52 -34.79
CA PHE A 241 13.50 30.75 -35.49
C PHE A 241 13.75 32.01 -34.68
N GLY A 242 13.56 31.98 -33.35
CA GLY A 242 13.87 33.10 -32.47
C GLY A 242 15.33 33.54 -32.58
N ILE A 243 16.24 32.58 -32.72
CA ILE A 243 17.68 32.85 -32.85
C ILE A 243 18.04 33.38 -34.23
N LYS A 244 17.41 32.87 -35.30
CA LYS A 244 17.55 33.45 -36.66
C LYS A 244 17.01 34.87 -36.75
N TYR A 245 15.88 35.16 -36.11
CA TYR A 245 15.26 36.48 -36.10
C TYR A 245 16.15 37.52 -35.38
N LEU A 246 16.65 37.20 -34.19
CA LEU A 246 17.60 38.03 -33.45
C LEU A 246 18.86 38.33 -34.25
N LYS A 247 19.36 37.35 -35.02
CA LYS A 247 20.52 37.53 -35.91
C LYS A 247 20.23 38.49 -37.07
N SER A 248 19.11 38.32 -37.74
CA SER A 248 18.71 39.18 -38.88
C SER A 248 18.50 40.64 -38.44
N HIS A 249 17.88 40.85 -37.27
CA HIS A 249 17.64 42.19 -36.74
C HIS A 249 18.94 42.91 -36.33
N ASN A 250 19.88 42.21 -35.67
CA ASN A 250 21.18 42.78 -35.30
C ASN A 250 22.06 43.11 -36.51
N LEU A 251 21.97 42.33 -37.60
CA LEU A 251 22.69 42.64 -38.85
C LEU A 251 22.14 43.89 -39.55
N LYS A 252 20.81 44.08 -39.53
CA LYS A 252 20.17 45.26 -40.12
C LYS A 252 20.49 46.54 -39.34
N SER A 253 20.53 46.50 -38.00
CA SER A 253 20.91 47.67 -37.20
C SER A 253 22.37 48.07 -37.41
N LEU A 254 23.28 47.11 -37.52
CA LEU A 254 24.70 47.37 -37.81
C LEU A 254 24.94 47.94 -39.21
N LEU A 255 24.22 47.47 -40.23
CA LEU A 255 24.32 48.00 -41.60
C LEU A 255 23.76 49.43 -41.71
N LYS A 256 22.72 49.76 -40.92
CA LYS A 256 22.10 51.10 -40.91
C LYS A 256 22.98 52.15 -40.21
N ILE A 257 23.80 51.74 -39.24
CA ILE A 257 24.80 52.60 -38.61
C ILE A 257 25.93 52.91 -39.60
N LYS A 258 26.40 51.91 -40.36
CA LYS A 258 27.51 52.05 -41.30
C LYS A 258 27.16 52.82 -42.60
N SER A 259 25.89 53.06 -42.88
CA SER A 259 25.44 53.85 -44.04
C SER A 259 25.19 55.33 -43.72
N ASN A 260 25.27 55.72 -42.45
CA ASN A 260 25.05 57.08 -41.97
C ASN A 260 26.35 57.80 -41.60
N ASP A 261 27.50 57.13 -41.76
CA ASP A 261 28.85 57.69 -41.76
C ASP A 261 29.38 57.71 -43.20
#